data_AF-A0A9D7H063-F1
#
_entry.id   AF-A0A9D7H063-F1
#
_cell.length_a   1.000
_cell.length_b   1.000
_cell.length_c   1.000
_cell.angle_alpha   90.00
_cell.angle_beta   90.00
_cell.angle_gamma   90.00
#
_symmetry.space_group_name_H-M   'P 1'
#
loop_
_entity.id
_entity.type
_entity.pdbx_description
1 polymer ?
#
loop_
_entity_poly.entity_id
_entity_poly.type
_entity_poly.pdbx_seq_one_letter_code
_entity_poly.pdbx_strand_id
1 'polypeptide(L)'
;MDVLVMLEDRPEHSTVLAHVNSVPSPLNSERPSRDVVTLFGDATPESLALALAAAVEAHREPGERPATIRHVALWPERGAVGDAAWRDDSTGRLVTNDLAIPFATLQQTAERLLVESGAAIRRLVAGLLMPDWPEGTRRAISFSLTPHAVLPAGAGARVDALLDSYRQADGIESDHDGD
;
A
#
# COMPACT_ATOMS: atom_id res chain seq x y z
N MET A 1 1.65 3.67 -6.33
CA MET A 1 1.03 4.24 -5.13
C MET A 1 1.98 4.03 -3.97
N ASP A 2 2.32 5.08 -3.24
CA ASP A 2 3.15 4.97 -2.02
C ASP A 2 2.26 4.68 -0.82
N VAL A 3 2.70 3.78 0.06
CA VAL A 3 1.91 3.29 1.19
C VAL A 3 2.74 3.35 2.48
N LEU A 4 2.13 3.80 3.57
CA LEU A 4 2.58 3.58 4.95
C LEU A 4 1.66 2.53 5.56
N VAL A 5 2.21 1.42 6.03
CA VAL A 5 1.43 0.49 6.86
C VAL A 5 1.80 0.74 8.29
N MET A 6 0.80 0.93 9.14
CA MET A 6 0.93 1.08 10.58
C MET A 6 0.21 -0.09 11.25
N LEU A 7 0.78 -0.57 12.36
CA LEU A 7 0.13 -1.55 13.23
C LEU A 7 -0.17 -0.89 14.57
N GLU A 8 -1.43 -0.87 14.95
CA GLU A 8 -1.90 -0.36 16.23
C GLU A 8 -2.63 -1.46 17.00
N ASP A 9 -2.44 -1.47 18.33
CA ASP A 9 -3.16 -2.40 19.20
C ASP A 9 -4.66 -2.12 19.12
N ARG A 10 -5.44 -3.20 19.22
CA ARG A 10 -6.89 -3.12 19.04
C ARG A 10 -7.52 -2.32 20.19
N PRO A 11 -8.34 -1.28 19.91
CA PRO A 11 -9.22 -0.73 20.93
C PRO A 11 -10.23 -1.81 21.35
N GLU A 12 -10.44 -2.01 22.65
CA GLU A 12 -11.31 -3.07 23.21
C GLU A 12 -12.74 -3.12 22.64
N HIS A 13 -13.17 -2.07 21.93
CA HIS A 13 -14.52 -1.92 21.38
C HIS A 13 -14.57 -1.72 19.85
N SER A 14 -13.45 -1.82 19.14
CA SER A 14 -13.44 -1.60 17.68
C SER A 14 -13.60 -2.89 16.89
N THR A 15 -14.67 -2.93 16.07
CA THR A 15 -14.91 -3.96 15.05
C THR A 15 -14.19 -3.66 13.73
N VAL A 16 -13.51 -2.52 13.64
CA VAL A 16 -12.77 -2.09 12.44
C VAL A 16 -11.49 -2.89 12.32
N LEU A 17 -11.23 -3.45 11.14
CA LEU A 17 -9.99 -4.15 10.81
C LEU A 17 -8.86 -3.17 10.48
N ALA A 18 -9.17 -2.16 9.66
CA ALA A 18 -8.18 -1.21 9.20
C ALA A 18 -8.80 0.15 8.86
N HIS A 19 -7.99 1.20 8.92
CA HIS A 19 -8.26 2.49 8.29
C HIS A 19 -7.32 2.71 7.12
N VAL A 20 -7.83 3.27 6.02
CA VAL A 20 -7.05 3.73 4.89
C VAL A 20 -7.30 5.22 4.72
N ASN A 21 -6.24 6.01 4.82
CA ASN A 21 -6.29 7.46 4.68
C ASN A 21 -5.30 7.90 3.61
N SER A 22 -5.76 8.60 2.59
CA SER A 22 -4.83 9.22 1.65
C SER A 22 -4.31 10.54 2.24
N VAL A 23 -2.99 10.70 2.24
CA VAL A 23 -2.33 11.95 2.59
C VAL A 23 -2.00 12.69 1.28
N PRO A 24 -2.60 13.86 1.04
CA PRO A 24 -2.31 14.63 -0.16
C PRO A 24 -0.85 15.09 -0.11
N SER A 25 -0.19 15.04 -1.26
CA SER A 25 1.12 15.66 -1.39
C SER A 25 0.95 17.19 -1.37
N PRO A 26 1.80 17.96 -0.67
CA PRO A 26 1.78 19.42 -0.79
C PRO A 26 1.91 19.81 -2.26
N LEU A 27 1.18 20.86 -2.69
CA LEU A 27 1.00 21.28 -4.10
C LEU A 27 2.29 21.50 -4.92
N ASN A 28 3.46 21.56 -4.27
CA ASN A 28 4.77 21.78 -4.91
C ASN A 28 5.75 20.60 -4.72
N SER A 29 5.26 19.43 -4.34
CA SER A 29 6.11 18.27 -4.06
C SER A 29 6.14 17.33 -5.25
N GLU A 30 7.34 16.93 -5.68
CA GLU A 30 7.52 15.87 -6.69
C GLU A 30 7.06 14.48 -6.20
N ARG A 31 6.76 14.35 -4.89
CA ARG A 31 6.37 13.09 -4.26
C ARG A 31 4.90 12.80 -4.53
N PRO A 32 4.53 11.59 -4.96
CA PRO A 32 3.12 11.22 -5.16
C PRO A 32 2.34 11.25 -3.84
N SER A 33 1.01 11.37 -3.93
CA SER A 33 0.12 11.17 -2.78
C SER A 33 0.37 9.80 -2.15
N ARG A 34 0.29 9.74 -0.82
CA ARG A 34 0.64 8.55 -0.05
C ARG A 34 -0.57 8.06 0.73
N ASP A 35 -0.85 6.76 0.68
CA ASP A 35 -1.86 6.16 1.53
C ASP A 35 -1.26 5.70 2.85
N VAL A 36 -2.01 5.90 3.94
CA VAL A 36 -1.70 5.40 5.28
C VAL A 36 -2.73 4.35 5.62
N VAL A 37 -2.27 3.10 5.72
CA VAL A 37 -3.03 1.93 6.11
C VAL A 37 -2.73 1.61 7.57
N THR A 38 -3.67 1.88 8.46
CA THR A 38 -3.56 1.51 9.87
C THR A 38 -4.31 0.20 10.11
N LEU A 39 -3.60 -0.88 10.41
CA LEU A 39 -4.15 -2.16 10.83
C LEU A 39 -4.39 -2.16 12.34
N PHE A 40 -5.51 -2.71 12.77
CA PHE A 40 -5.85 -2.85 14.19
C PHE A 40 -5.83 -4.32 14.63
N GLY A 41 -5.16 -4.58 15.75
CA GLY A 41 -5.06 -5.92 16.33
C GLY A 41 -4.04 -6.81 15.62
N ASP A 42 -4.36 -8.08 15.41
CA ASP A 42 -3.41 -9.04 14.86
C ASP A 42 -3.18 -8.84 13.35
N ALA A 43 -1.96 -8.49 12.98
CA ALA A 43 -1.55 -8.40 11.59
C ALA A 43 -1.31 -9.80 11.02
N THR A 44 -2.05 -10.18 9.98
CA THR A 44 -1.82 -11.38 9.18
C THR A 44 -1.62 -10.97 7.71
N PRO A 45 -1.06 -11.85 6.87
CA PRO A 45 -0.97 -11.58 5.44
C PRO A 45 -2.33 -11.29 4.80
N GLU A 46 -3.38 -11.97 5.25
CA GLU A 46 -4.75 -11.83 4.75
C GLU A 46 -5.37 -10.51 5.20
N SER A 47 -5.21 -10.11 6.47
CA SER A 47 -5.73 -8.83 6.96
C SER A 47 -5.03 -7.64 6.31
N LEU A 48 -3.70 -7.73 6.10
CA LEU A 48 -2.95 -6.73 5.35
C LEU A 48 -3.39 -6.69 3.88
N ALA A 49 -3.53 -7.84 3.21
CA ALA A 49 -3.97 -7.89 1.83
C ALA A 49 -5.36 -7.28 1.64
N LEU A 50 -6.29 -7.52 2.57
CA LEU A 50 -7.63 -6.92 2.53
C LEU A 50 -7.59 -5.40 2.74
N ALA A 51 -6.73 -4.91 3.64
CA ALA A 51 -6.55 -3.47 3.85
C ALA A 51 -5.90 -2.79 2.63
N LEU A 52 -4.93 -3.44 1.98
CA LEU A 52 -4.34 -2.96 0.74
C LEU A 52 -5.34 -3.00 -0.42
N ALA A 53 -6.21 -4.02 -0.47
CA ALA A 53 -7.30 -4.06 -1.44
C ALA A 53 -8.25 -2.87 -1.26
N ALA A 54 -8.60 -2.52 -0.02
CA ALA A 54 -9.42 -1.34 0.25
C ALA A 54 -8.76 -0.05 -0.24
N ALA A 55 -7.45 0.11 -0.08
CA ALA A 55 -6.71 1.24 -0.65
C ALA A 55 -6.79 1.23 -2.18
N VAL A 56 -6.49 0.11 -2.84
CA VAL A 56 -6.55 -0.01 -4.30
C VAL A 56 -7.94 0.28 -4.85
N GLU A 57 -9.00 -0.27 -4.25
CA GLU A 57 -10.37 -0.04 -4.69
C GLU A 57 -10.83 1.39 -4.42
N ALA A 58 -10.43 2.00 -3.31
CA ALA A 58 -10.73 3.40 -3.01
C ALA A 58 -10.12 4.35 -4.04
N HIS A 59 -9.04 3.97 -4.73
CA HIS A 59 -8.48 4.74 -5.84
C HIS A 59 -9.19 4.51 -7.19
N ARG A 60 -9.96 3.43 -7.35
CA ARG A 60 -10.73 3.18 -8.59
C ARG A 60 -11.95 4.07 -8.74
N GLU A 61 -12.55 4.45 -7.61
CA GLU A 61 -13.65 5.42 -7.48
C GLU A 61 -13.05 6.71 -6.87
N PRO A 62 -12.87 7.87 -7.54
CA PRO A 62 -13.46 8.38 -8.78
C PRO A 62 -12.39 8.58 -9.89
N GLY A 63 -12.83 8.96 -11.10
CA GLY A 63 -11.93 9.34 -12.20
C GLY A 63 -10.79 10.23 -11.71
N GLU A 64 -9.55 9.84 -12.04
CA GLU A 64 -8.29 10.27 -11.41
C GLU A 64 -8.22 11.80 -11.22
N ARG A 65 -8.62 12.27 -10.03
CA ARG A 65 -8.58 13.68 -9.66
C ARG A 65 -7.40 13.92 -8.74
N PRO A 66 -6.45 14.80 -9.12
CA PRO A 66 -5.34 15.14 -8.25
C PRO A 66 -5.84 15.72 -6.93
N ALA A 67 -5.09 15.48 -5.84
CA ALA A 67 -5.40 15.96 -4.49
C ALA A 67 -6.73 15.46 -3.88
N THR A 68 -7.33 14.39 -4.41
CA THR A 68 -8.45 13.72 -3.75
C THR A 68 -7.99 13.13 -2.41
N ILE A 69 -8.65 13.52 -1.33
CA ILE A 69 -8.46 12.96 0.00
C ILE A 69 -9.50 11.87 0.21
N ARG A 70 -9.11 10.72 0.77
CA ARG A 70 -9.95 9.56 1.02
C ARG A 70 -9.76 9.10 2.44
N HIS A 71 -10.86 8.76 3.09
CA HIS A 71 -10.91 8.19 4.42
C HIS A 71 -11.81 6.97 4.35
N VAL A 72 -11.27 5.78 4.59
CA VAL A 72 -12.02 4.53 4.46
C VAL A 72 -11.75 3.66 5.68
N ALA A 73 -12.82 3.19 6.32
CA ALA A 73 -12.76 2.18 7.36
C ALA A 73 -13.18 0.82 6.80
N LEU A 74 -12.45 -0.21 7.18
CA LEU A 74 -12.64 -1.58 6.73
C LEU A 74 -13.22 -2.43 7.85
N TRP A 75 -14.33 -3.10 7.58
CA TRP A 75 -14.92 -4.10 8.45
C TRP A 75 -14.79 -5.49 7.83
N PRO A 76 -14.40 -6.52 8.61
CA PRO A 76 -14.50 -7.89 8.16
C PRO A 76 -15.93 -8.18 7.70
N GLU A 77 -16.07 -8.91 6.59
CA GLU A 77 -17.34 -9.41 6.03
C GLU A 77 -18.34 -8.34 5.53
N ARG A 78 -18.22 -7.08 5.98
CA ARG A 78 -19.08 -5.96 5.55
C ARG A 78 -18.47 -5.16 4.39
N GLY A 79 -17.15 -5.05 4.33
CA GLY A 79 -16.44 -4.28 3.31
C GLY A 79 -15.92 -2.94 3.83
N ALA A 80 -15.67 -2.00 2.91
CA ALA A 80 -15.07 -0.71 3.21
C ALA A 80 -16.12 0.41 3.08
N VAL A 81 -16.16 1.32 4.06
CA VAL A 81 -17.05 2.49 4.04
C VAL A 81 -16.29 3.73 4.48
N GLY A 82 -16.57 4.85 3.83
CA GLY A 82 -16.03 6.14 4.19
C GLY A 82 -16.36 7.20 3.15
N ASP A 83 -15.43 8.09 2.85
CA ASP A 83 -15.66 9.22 1.95
C ASP A 83 -14.40 9.61 1.16
N ALA A 84 -14.64 10.29 0.05
CA ALA A 84 -13.65 10.99 -0.75
C ALA A 84 -14.03 12.46 -0.87
N ALA A 85 -13.05 13.34 -0.72
CA ALA A 85 -13.23 14.78 -0.84
C ALA A 85 -12.20 15.39 -1.78
N TRP A 86 -12.64 16.29 -2.66
CA TRP A 86 -11.77 17.03 -3.56
C TRP A 86 -12.32 18.43 -3.83
N ARG A 87 -11.48 19.33 -4.35
CA ARG A 87 -11.90 20.66 -4.78
C ARG A 87 -12.32 20.61 -6.25
N ASP A 88 -13.49 21.10 -6.57
CA ASP A 88 -13.93 21.28 -7.96
C ASP A 88 -13.15 22.44 -8.58
N ASP A 89 -12.39 22.17 -9.64
CA ASP A 89 -11.56 23.15 -10.34
C ASP A 89 -12.37 24.31 -10.95
N SER A 90 -13.63 24.05 -11.32
CA SER A 90 -14.48 25.03 -11.98
C SER A 90 -15.15 26.00 -11.01
N THR A 91 -15.56 25.53 -9.83
CA THR A 91 -16.30 26.32 -8.84
C THR A 91 -15.47 26.67 -7.60
N GLY A 92 -14.32 26.01 -7.42
CA GLY A 92 -13.49 26.12 -6.24
C GLY A 92 -14.13 25.54 -4.97
N ARG A 93 -15.28 24.88 -5.06
CA ARG A 93 -16.02 24.32 -3.91
C ARG A 93 -15.49 22.94 -3.55
N LEU A 94 -15.61 22.58 -2.27
CA LEU A 94 -15.34 21.23 -1.80
C LEU A 94 -16.50 20.32 -2.22
N VAL A 95 -16.18 19.21 -2.88
CA VAL A 95 -17.11 18.14 -3.23
C VAL A 95 -16.74 16.92 -2.40
N THR A 96 -17.74 16.28 -1.83
CA THR A 96 -17.62 15.04 -1.05
C THR A 96 -18.43 13.95 -1.71
N ASN A 97 -17.90 12.73 -1.72
CA ASN A 97 -18.56 11.54 -2.24
C ASN A 97 -18.41 10.40 -1.24
N ASP A 98 -19.52 9.75 -0.92
CA ASP A 98 -19.49 8.57 -0.05
C ASP A 98 -18.86 7.40 -0.80
N LEU A 99 -17.96 6.69 -0.13
CA LEU A 99 -17.34 5.47 -0.61
C LEU A 99 -17.96 4.27 0.11
N ALA A 100 -18.48 3.32 -0.67
CA ALA A 100 -18.97 2.04 -0.17
C ALA A 100 -18.47 0.92 -1.09
N ILE A 101 -17.48 0.18 -0.63
CA ILE A 101 -16.80 -0.88 -1.39
C ILE A 101 -17.26 -2.25 -0.85
N PRO A 102 -17.97 -3.06 -1.65
CA PRO A 102 -18.46 -4.36 -1.21
C PRO A 102 -17.33 -5.31 -0.78
N PHE A 103 -17.57 -6.10 0.27
CA PHE A 103 -16.59 -7.08 0.76
C PHE A 103 -16.10 -8.05 -0.33
N ALA A 104 -17.00 -8.51 -1.20
CA ALA A 104 -16.65 -9.41 -2.31
C ALA A 104 -15.60 -8.80 -3.26
N THR A 105 -15.71 -7.51 -3.56
CA THR A 105 -14.74 -6.78 -4.39
C THR A 105 -13.38 -6.70 -3.70
N LEU A 106 -13.37 -6.39 -2.40
CA LEU A 106 -12.14 -6.37 -1.61
C LEU A 106 -11.47 -7.73 -1.54
N GLN A 107 -12.25 -8.78 -1.31
CA GLN A 107 -11.76 -10.15 -1.24
C GLN A 107 -11.11 -10.57 -2.55
N GLN A 108 -11.78 -10.33 -3.68
CA GLN A 108 -11.24 -10.64 -5.01
C GLN A 108 -9.91 -9.92 -5.26
N THR A 109 -9.82 -8.64 -4.91
CA THR A 109 -8.55 -7.89 -5.07
C THR A 109 -7.48 -8.33 -4.09
N ALA A 110 -7.83 -8.67 -2.86
CA ALA A 110 -6.90 -9.20 -1.87
C ALA A 110 -6.30 -10.54 -2.30
N GLU A 111 -7.12 -11.44 -2.82
CA GLU A 111 -6.68 -12.74 -3.38
C GLU A 111 -5.68 -12.53 -4.52
N ARG A 112 -5.97 -11.60 -5.44
CA ARG A 112 -5.02 -11.23 -6.51
C ARG A 112 -3.72 -10.67 -5.96
N LEU A 113 -3.78 -9.77 -4.97
CA LEU A 113 -2.58 -9.20 -4.33
C LEU A 113 -1.74 -10.28 -3.63
N LEU A 114 -2.38 -11.28 -3.02
CA LEU A 114 -1.68 -12.40 -2.38
C LEU A 114 -0.99 -13.31 -3.40
N VAL A 115 -1.61 -13.54 -4.56
CA VAL A 115 -0.99 -14.30 -5.66
C VAL A 115 0.21 -13.55 -6.23
N GLU A 116 0.08 -12.25 -6.49
CA GLU A 116 1.12 -11.45 -7.15
C GLU A 116 2.25 -11.03 -6.19
N SER A 117 1.91 -10.69 -4.95
CA SER A 117 2.80 -10.01 -4.00
C SER A 117 2.88 -10.70 -2.63
N GLY A 118 2.38 -11.94 -2.50
CA GLY A 118 2.25 -12.62 -1.21
C GLY A 118 3.55 -12.75 -0.42
N ALA A 119 4.70 -12.94 -1.08
CA ALA A 119 5.99 -12.98 -0.41
C ALA A 119 6.39 -11.63 0.21
N ALA A 120 6.13 -10.53 -0.50
CA ALA A 120 6.37 -9.18 0.00
C ALA A 120 5.41 -8.85 1.16
N ILE A 121 4.12 -9.18 1.02
CA ILE A 121 3.10 -9.00 2.06
C ILE A 121 3.49 -9.75 3.34
N ARG A 122 3.91 -11.02 3.24
CA ARG A 122 4.39 -11.79 4.40
C ARG A 122 5.61 -11.15 5.07
N ARG A 123 6.55 -10.60 4.28
CA ARG A 123 7.72 -9.90 4.81
C ARG A 123 7.34 -8.60 5.53
N LEU A 124 6.39 -7.85 5.00
CA LEU A 124 5.85 -6.65 5.64
C LEU A 124 5.21 -6.99 6.99
N VAL A 125 4.37 -8.02 7.03
CA VAL A 125 3.75 -8.49 8.28
C VAL A 125 4.81 -8.91 9.29
N ALA A 126 5.81 -9.70 8.88
CA ALA A 126 6.90 -10.09 9.77
C ALA A 126 7.67 -8.89 10.34
N GLY A 127 7.93 -7.86 9.53
CA GLY A 127 8.56 -6.62 10.00
C GLY A 127 7.69 -5.83 10.98
N LEU A 128 6.38 -5.77 10.74
CA LEU A 128 5.44 -5.11 11.65
C LEU A 128 5.35 -5.83 13.00
N LEU A 129 5.47 -7.16 13.01
CA LEU A 129 5.38 -8.00 14.20
C LEU A 129 6.71 -8.21 14.94
N MET A 130 7.80 -7.55 14.52
CA MET A 130 9.07 -7.64 15.22
C MET A 130 8.91 -7.28 16.71
N PRO A 131 9.45 -8.06 17.66
CA PRO A 131 9.27 -7.81 19.08
C PRO A 131 10.09 -6.61 19.60
N ASP A 132 11.15 -6.24 18.89
CA ASP A 132 12.21 -5.31 19.28
C ASP A 132 12.05 -3.91 18.65
N TRP A 133 10.82 -3.50 18.34
CA TRP A 133 10.59 -2.11 17.93
C TRP A 133 11.13 -1.14 19.00
N PRO A 134 11.89 -0.11 18.60
CA PRO A 134 12.45 0.84 19.56
C PRO A 134 11.34 1.45 20.41
N GLU A 135 11.57 1.51 21.71
CA GLU A 135 10.60 2.04 22.67
C GLU A 135 10.13 3.45 22.26
N GLY A 136 8.81 3.67 22.28
CA GLY A 136 8.20 4.94 21.84
C GLY A 136 8.05 5.10 20.32
N THR A 137 8.45 4.13 19.50
CA THR A 137 8.28 4.16 18.04
C THR A 137 7.01 3.42 17.61
N ARG A 138 6.20 4.05 16.75
CA ARG A 138 5.04 3.37 16.13
C ARG A 138 5.53 2.32 15.14
N ARG A 139 4.92 1.14 15.17
CA ARG A 139 5.17 0.04 14.23
C ARG A 139 4.69 0.45 12.85
N ALA A 140 5.60 0.92 12.00
CA ALA A 140 5.23 1.45 10.70
C ALA A 140 6.26 1.17 9.61
N ILE A 141 5.82 0.67 8.46
CA ILE A 141 6.68 0.32 7.32
C ILE A 141 6.20 1.04 6.06
N SER A 142 7.14 1.65 5.35
CA SER A 142 6.88 2.35 4.09
C SER A 142 7.21 1.44 2.91
N PHE A 143 6.34 1.38 1.90
CA PHE A 143 6.63 0.69 0.65
C PHE A 143 5.85 1.31 -0.51
N SER A 144 6.20 0.94 -1.74
CA SER A 144 5.50 1.38 -2.94
C SER A 144 4.83 0.18 -3.61
N LEU A 145 3.54 0.33 -3.91
CA LEU A 145 2.77 -0.62 -4.70
C LEU A 145 2.71 -0.11 -6.15
N THR A 146 3.42 -0.78 -7.05
CA THR A 146 3.33 -0.50 -8.48
C THR A 146 2.22 -1.35 -9.09
N PRO A 147 1.17 -0.76 -9.67
CA PRO A 147 0.21 -1.54 -10.42
C PRO A 147 0.96 -2.23 -11.57
N HIS A 148 0.88 -3.55 -11.64
CA HIS A 148 1.24 -4.27 -12.86
C HIS A 148 0.19 -3.89 -13.92
N ALA A 149 0.37 -2.74 -14.56
CA ALA A 149 -0.12 -2.59 -15.92
C ALA A 149 0.44 -3.78 -16.68
N VAL A 150 -0.42 -4.59 -17.29
CA VAL A 150 -0.07 -5.78 -18.07
C VAL A 150 1.11 -5.40 -18.97
N LEU A 151 2.31 -5.73 -18.50
CA LEU A 151 3.51 -5.57 -19.29
C LEU A 151 3.34 -6.58 -20.42
N PRO A 152 3.41 -6.17 -21.70
CA PRO A 152 3.34 -7.11 -22.80
C PRO A 152 4.38 -8.19 -22.54
N ALA A 153 3.94 -9.45 -22.64
CA ALA A 153 4.75 -10.63 -22.35
C ALA A 153 6.12 -10.49 -23.05
N GLY A 154 7.17 -10.16 -22.27
CA GLY A 154 8.50 -9.82 -22.80
C GLY A 154 9.22 -8.67 -22.07
N ALA A 155 8.52 -7.80 -21.34
CA ALA A 155 9.18 -6.72 -20.59
C ALA A 155 9.74 -7.18 -19.22
N GLY A 156 9.12 -8.17 -18.57
CA GLY A 156 9.67 -8.79 -17.34
C GLY A 156 11.05 -9.42 -17.56
N ALA A 157 11.24 -10.10 -18.70
CA ALA A 157 12.52 -10.67 -19.09
C ALA A 157 13.64 -9.63 -19.29
N ARG A 158 13.30 -8.38 -19.67
CA ARG A 158 14.29 -7.29 -19.79
C ARG A 158 14.70 -6.70 -18.44
N VAL A 159 13.78 -6.64 -17.48
CA VAL A 159 14.07 -6.15 -16.13
C VAL A 159 14.88 -7.19 -15.36
N ASP A 160 14.52 -8.47 -15.46
CA ASP A 160 15.31 -9.57 -14.89
C ASP A 160 16.70 -9.67 -15.53
N ALA A 161 16.83 -9.51 -16.86
CA ALA A 161 18.13 -9.50 -17.53
C ALA A 161 19.00 -8.30 -17.13
N LEU A 162 18.40 -7.14 -16.86
CA LEU A 162 19.12 -5.97 -16.32
C LEU A 162 19.60 -6.22 -14.89
N LEU A 163 18.77 -6.81 -14.03
CA LEU A 163 19.15 -7.16 -12.65
C LEU A 163 20.24 -8.24 -12.60
N ASP A 164 20.18 -9.24 -13.47
CA ASP A 164 21.26 -10.23 -13.62
C ASP A 164 22.56 -9.59 -14.15
N SER A 165 22.49 -8.59 -15.04
CA SER A 165 23.70 -7.88 -15.51
C SER A 165 24.41 -7.11 -14.39
N TYR A 166 23.65 -6.55 -13.44
CA TYR A 166 24.23 -5.90 -12.26
C TYR A 166 24.84 -6.91 -11.29
N ARG A 167 24.23 -8.08 -11.13
CA ARG A 167 24.78 -9.16 -10.28
C ARG A 167 26.08 -9.74 -10.83
N GLN A 168 26.23 -9.77 -12.16
CA GLN A 168 27.46 -10.24 -12.80
C GLN A 168 28.64 -9.24 -12.67
N ALA A 169 28.36 -7.96 -12.40
CA ALA A 169 29.36 -6.89 -12.42
C ALA A 169 30.15 -6.71 -11.10
N ASP A 170 29.72 -7.32 -9.99
CA ASP A 170 30.42 -7.24 -8.68
C ASP A 170 31.53 -8.29 -8.49
N GLY A 171 31.89 -9.03 -9.53
CA GLY A 171 33.03 -9.94 -9.54
C GLY A 171 34.34 -9.25 -9.94
N ILE A 172 34.79 -8.24 -9.19
CA ILE A 172 36.14 -7.68 -9.39
C ILE A 172 37.09 -8.46 -8.46
N GLU A 173 37.80 -9.43 -9.02
CA GLU A 173 38.98 -10.06 -8.42
C GLU A 173 39.97 -8.96 -8.01
N SER A 174 40.20 -8.80 -6.71
CA SER A 174 41.37 -8.09 -6.22
C SER A 174 42.54 -9.08 -6.22
N ASP A 175 43.27 -9.11 -7.33
CA ASP A 175 44.58 -9.73 -7.39
C ASP A 175 45.55 -8.87 -6.55
N HIS A 176 45.87 -9.34 -5.33
CA HIS A 176 46.86 -8.73 -4.47
C HIS A 176 48.21 -9.39 -4.78
N ASP A 177 48.88 -8.87 -5.81
CA ASP A 177 50.24 -9.26 -6.15
C ASP A 177 51.19 -8.71 -5.07
N GLY A 178 52.00 -9.59 -4.51
CA GLY A 178 52.98 -9.27 -3.48
C GLY A 178 54.39 -9.28 -4.04
N ASP A 179 55.10 -8.15 -3.88
CA ASP A 179 56.55 -8.05 -3.63
C ASP A 179 56.86 -6.68 -3.01
#